data_AF-A0A7V9GJ75-F1
#
_entry.id   AF-A0A7V9GJ75-F1
#
_cell.length_a   1.000
_cell.length_b   1.000
_cell.length_c   1.000
_cell.angle_alpha   90.00
_cell.angle_beta   90.00
_cell.angle_gamma   90.00
#
_symmetry.space_group_name_H-M   'P 1'
#
loop_
_entity.id
_entity.type
_entity.pdbx_description
1 polymer ?
#
loop_
_entity_poly.entity_id
_entity_poly.type
_entity_poly.pdbx_seq_one_letter_code
_entity_poly.pdbx_strand_id
1 'polypeptide(L)'
;MERVGGNLEDIDVSAIAATEAGSTVTEGGQQAQTAAQTLVAESEDVINTLSTNINTMADTVRTQVTTTQSTIEGGDVDGNSAMAARAAAAELTGQVDTVVNAANDSVTQIRTYLMNEVTRFQSDVIGDLQAIMSNVDLAFQDLSAAQTRLRENLDLADQSIRMP
;
A
#
# COMPACT_ATOMS: atom_id res chain seq x y z
N MET A 1 38.61 -20.63 43.32
CA MET A 1 38.09 -20.91 41.97
C MET A 1 37.06 -19.85 41.66
N GLU A 2 37.33 -19.00 40.68
CA GLU A 2 36.39 -18.00 40.20
C GLU A 2 35.17 -18.71 39.60
N ARG A 3 33.98 -18.24 39.94
CA ARG A 3 32.72 -18.88 39.52
C ARG A 3 32.61 -18.78 37.99
N VAL A 4 32.24 -19.87 37.33
CA VAL A 4 31.74 -19.88 35.94
C VAL A 4 30.45 -19.05 35.77
N GLY A 5 29.90 -18.51 36.87
CA GLY A 5 28.63 -17.77 36.92
C GLY A 5 28.55 -16.50 36.07
N GLY A 6 29.67 -15.83 35.75
CA GLY A 6 29.63 -14.67 34.85
C GLY A 6 29.21 -15.06 33.42
N ASN A 7 29.70 -16.20 32.93
CA ASN A 7 29.38 -16.67 31.58
C ASN A 7 27.94 -17.20 31.46
N LEU A 8 27.33 -17.66 32.56
CA LEU A 8 25.96 -18.17 32.54
C LEU A 8 24.94 -17.03 32.48
N GLU A 9 25.15 -15.96 33.24
CA GLU A 9 24.31 -14.76 33.21
C GLU A 9 24.35 -14.08 31.82
N ASP A 10 25.53 -13.99 31.22
CA ASP A 10 25.68 -13.46 29.86
C ASP A 10 24.95 -14.31 28.80
N ILE A 11 24.90 -15.65 28.96
CA ILE A 11 24.15 -16.54 28.08
C ILE A 11 22.64 -16.33 28.25
N ASP A 12 22.16 -16.17 29.48
CA ASP A 12 20.74 -15.90 29.76
C ASP A 12 20.30 -14.56 29.16
N VAL A 13 21.11 -13.52 29.35
CA VAL A 13 20.88 -12.20 28.73
C VAL A 13 20.87 -12.30 27.21
N SER A 14 21.80 -13.06 26.62
CA SER A 14 21.86 -13.25 25.17
C SER A 14 20.66 -14.03 24.61
N ALA A 15 20.11 -14.99 25.36
CA ALA A 15 18.91 -15.74 24.97
C ALA A 15 17.64 -14.87 25.01
N ILE A 16 17.54 -13.99 26.01
CA ILE A 16 16.46 -12.99 26.09
C ILE A 16 16.56 -12.05 24.88
N ALA A 17 17.75 -11.50 24.60
CA ALA A 17 17.97 -10.60 23.47
C ALA A 17 17.63 -11.25 22.10
N ALA A 18 17.97 -12.53 21.92
CA ALA A 18 17.59 -13.28 20.72
C ALA A 18 16.07 -13.43 20.58
N THR A 19 15.37 -13.67 21.69
CA THR A 19 13.91 -13.77 21.71
C THR A 19 13.24 -12.42 21.38
N GLU A 20 13.73 -11.33 21.98
CA GLU A 20 13.26 -9.97 21.69
C GLU A 20 13.51 -9.56 20.24
N ALA A 21 14.67 -9.92 19.69
CA ALA A 21 15.00 -9.68 18.28
C ALA A 21 14.04 -10.41 17.33
N GLY A 22 13.68 -11.67 17.63
CA GLY A 22 12.65 -12.40 16.90
C GLY A 22 11.29 -11.71 16.94
N SER A 23 10.83 -11.31 18.13
CA SER A 23 9.58 -10.56 18.29
C SER A 23 9.56 -9.26 17.47
N THR A 24 10.66 -8.51 17.51
CA THR A 24 10.81 -7.24 16.77
C THR A 24 10.69 -7.44 15.26
N VAL A 25 11.32 -8.49 14.71
CA VAL A 25 11.21 -8.80 13.28
C VAL A 25 9.77 -9.18 12.91
N THR A 26 9.11 -9.97 13.75
CA THR A 26 7.73 -10.39 13.53
C THR A 26 6.76 -9.22 13.57
N GLU A 27 6.92 -8.28 14.51
CA GLU A 27 6.15 -7.03 14.55
C GLU A 27 6.39 -6.17 13.30
N GLY A 28 7.65 -6.02 12.88
CA GLY A 28 7.99 -5.29 11.64
C GLY A 28 7.36 -5.92 10.40
N GLY A 29 7.33 -7.26 10.31
CA GLY A 29 6.67 -7.97 9.22
C GLY A 29 5.15 -7.75 9.19
N GLN A 30 4.49 -7.73 10.35
CA GLN A 30 3.06 -7.41 10.46
C GLN A 30 2.76 -5.96 10.04
N GLN A 31 3.61 -5.01 10.41
CA GLN A 31 3.49 -3.62 9.97
C GLN A 31 3.64 -3.51 8.45
N ALA A 32 4.61 -4.20 7.85
CA ALA A 32 4.80 -4.23 6.41
C ALA A 32 3.61 -4.87 5.67
N GLN A 33 3.03 -5.94 6.21
CA GLN A 33 1.79 -6.54 5.69
C GLN A 33 0.63 -5.54 5.73
N THR A 34 0.48 -4.81 6.84
CA THR A 34 -0.56 -3.78 6.99
C THR A 34 -0.36 -2.66 5.97
N ALA A 35 0.88 -2.19 5.78
CA ALA A 35 1.20 -1.17 4.78
C ALA A 35 0.88 -1.63 3.35
N ALA A 36 1.18 -2.89 3.01
CA ALA A 36 0.83 -3.47 1.72
C ALA A 36 -0.69 -3.53 1.51
N GLN A 37 -1.48 -3.76 2.58
CA GLN A 37 -2.94 -3.69 2.52
C GLN A 37 -3.46 -2.27 2.31
N THR A 38 -2.89 -1.29 3.02
CA THR A 38 -3.25 0.12 2.85
C THR A 38 -3.01 0.63 1.43
N LEU A 39 -1.93 0.18 0.77
CA LEU A 39 -1.60 0.57 -0.59
C LEU A 39 -2.74 0.32 -1.60
N VAL A 40 -3.49 -0.78 -1.42
CA VAL A 40 -4.65 -1.11 -2.28
C VAL A 40 -5.73 -0.04 -2.12
N ALA A 41 -6.11 0.28 -0.88
CA ALA A 41 -7.14 1.26 -0.58
C ALA A 41 -6.73 2.67 -1.06
N GLU A 42 -5.47 3.06 -0.83
CA GLU A 42 -4.95 4.35 -1.32
C GLU A 42 -4.97 4.43 -2.85
N SER A 43 -4.68 3.31 -3.54
CA SER A 43 -4.73 3.25 -5.00
C SER A 43 -6.17 3.39 -5.53
N GLU A 44 -7.17 2.83 -4.83
CA GLU A 44 -8.59 3.06 -5.15
C GLU A 44 -8.98 4.53 -5.02
N ASP A 45 -8.54 5.19 -3.95
CA ASP A 45 -8.83 6.60 -3.68
C ASP A 45 -8.25 7.55 -4.75
N VAL A 46 -7.03 7.28 -5.21
CA VAL A 46 -6.40 8.04 -6.31
C VAL A 46 -7.24 7.95 -7.59
N ILE A 47 -7.72 6.76 -7.93
CA ILE A 47 -8.56 6.56 -9.13
C ILE A 47 -9.91 7.26 -8.97
N ASN A 48 -10.53 7.17 -7.81
CA ASN A 48 -11.80 7.85 -7.51
C ASN A 48 -11.65 9.37 -7.66
N THR A 49 -10.52 9.91 -7.18
CA THR A 49 -10.18 11.33 -7.33
C THR A 49 -10.02 11.73 -8.79
N LEU A 50 -9.30 10.92 -9.59
CA LEU A 50 -9.12 11.19 -11.03
C LEU A 50 -10.46 11.21 -11.79
N SER A 51 -11.33 10.23 -11.51
CA SER A 51 -12.68 10.18 -12.11
C SER A 51 -13.52 11.39 -11.70
N THR A 52 -13.46 11.80 -10.43
CA THR A 52 -14.17 12.99 -9.93
C THR A 52 -13.69 14.26 -10.64
N ASN A 53 -12.38 14.41 -10.85
CA ASN A 53 -11.80 15.56 -11.54
C ASN A 53 -12.23 15.63 -13.01
N ILE A 54 -12.23 14.51 -13.74
CA ILE A 54 -12.71 14.47 -15.13
C ILE A 54 -14.17 14.90 -15.23
N ASN A 55 -15.03 14.40 -14.35
CA ASN A 55 -16.44 14.78 -14.35
C ASN A 55 -16.65 16.24 -13.95
N THR A 56 -15.87 16.76 -12.99
CA THR A 56 -15.93 18.18 -12.60
C THR A 56 -15.49 19.10 -13.74
N MET A 57 -14.42 18.73 -14.46
CA MET A 57 -13.97 19.45 -15.66
C MET A 57 -15.02 19.39 -16.76
N ALA A 58 -15.65 18.23 -16.98
CA ALA A 58 -16.73 18.06 -17.94
C ALA A 58 -17.89 19.03 -17.66
N ASP A 59 -18.35 19.08 -16.42
CA ASP A 59 -19.48 19.93 -16.01
C ASP A 59 -19.13 21.42 -16.12
N THR A 60 -17.89 21.77 -15.80
CA THR A 60 -17.37 23.14 -15.99
C THR A 60 -17.42 23.53 -17.47
N VAL A 61 -16.94 22.66 -18.36
CA VAL A 61 -16.95 22.93 -19.81
C VAL A 61 -18.38 23.00 -20.35
N ARG A 62 -19.28 22.07 -19.98
CA ARG A 62 -20.70 22.12 -20.38
C ARG A 62 -21.38 23.42 -19.95
N THR A 63 -21.09 23.87 -18.74
CA THR A 63 -21.61 25.14 -18.20
C THR A 63 -21.09 26.33 -19.00
N GLN A 64 -19.82 26.33 -19.37
CA GLN A 64 -19.23 27.37 -20.22
C GLN A 64 -19.87 27.38 -21.62
N VAL A 65 -20.04 26.22 -22.26
CA VAL A 65 -20.70 26.11 -23.57
C VAL A 65 -22.13 26.68 -23.53
N THR A 66 -22.90 26.29 -22.51
CA THR A 66 -24.28 26.76 -22.34
C THR A 66 -24.35 28.27 -22.07
N THR A 67 -23.43 28.79 -21.25
CA THR A 67 -23.33 30.24 -20.98
C THR A 67 -22.96 31.02 -22.24
N THR A 68 -22.01 30.53 -23.03
CA THR A 68 -21.63 31.13 -24.32
C THR A 68 -22.82 31.11 -25.28
N GLN A 69 -23.57 30.01 -25.36
CA GLN A 69 -24.78 29.91 -26.16
C GLN A 69 -25.81 30.96 -25.72
N SER A 70 -26.13 31.03 -24.43
CA SER A 70 -27.09 32.01 -23.90
C SER A 70 -26.64 33.45 -24.14
N THR A 71 -25.34 33.73 -24.10
CA THR A 71 -24.79 35.05 -24.41
C THR A 71 -24.99 35.41 -25.88
N ILE A 72 -24.80 34.45 -26.80
CA ILE A 72 -25.01 34.67 -28.22
C ILE A 72 -26.51 34.85 -28.53
N GLU A 73 -27.38 34.10 -27.87
CA GLU A 73 -28.83 34.21 -28.03
C GLU A 73 -29.42 35.51 -27.43
N GLY A 74 -28.80 36.05 -26.38
CA GLY A 74 -29.18 37.33 -25.77
C GLY A 74 -28.56 38.56 -26.44
N GLY A 75 -27.60 38.37 -27.35
CA GLY A 75 -27.08 39.42 -28.21
C GLY A 75 -28.01 39.67 -29.40
N ASP A 76 -27.92 40.85 -30.02
CA ASP A 76 -28.69 41.29 -31.20
C ASP A 76 -28.28 40.53 -32.49
N VAL A 77 -28.24 39.20 -32.41
CA VAL A 77 -27.77 38.28 -33.44
C VAL A 77 -28.98 37.68 -34.14
N ASP A 78 -29.61 38.44 -35.04
CA ASP A 78 -30.81 37.98 -35.75
C ASP A 78 -30.50 37.03 -36.92
N GLY A 79 -31.45 36.16 -37.24
CA GLY A 79 -31.46 35.34 -38.45
C GLY A 79 -30.49 34.15 -38.45
N ASN A 80 -29.86 33.87 -39.61
CA ASN A 80 -29.01 32.68 -39.82
C ASN A 80 -27.84 32.55 -38.81
N SER A 81 -27.37 33.67 -38.25
CA SER A 81 -26.24 33.69 -37.31
C SER A 81 -26.59 33.10 -35.94
N ALA A 82 -27.80 33.35 -35.41
CA ALA A 82 -28.27 32.69 -34.18
C ALA A 82 -28.49 31.18 -34.38
N MET A 83 -29.00 30.79 -35.55
CA MET A 83 -29.17 29.38 -35.92
C MET A 83 -27.81 28.66 -36.00
N ALA A 84 -26.81 29.28 -36.63
CA ALA A 84 -25.46 28.73 -36.71
C ALA A 84 -24.79 28.62 -35.33
N ALA A 85 -24.98 29.62 -34.46
CA ALA A 85 -24.45 29.60 -33.10
C ALA A 85 -25.05 28.48 -32.24
N ARG A 86 -26.38 28.25 -32.34
CA ARG A 86 -27.05 27.13 -31.67
C ARG A 86 -26.54 25.77 -32.14
N ALA A 87 -26.38 25.60 -33.45
CA ALA A 87 -25.84 24.37 -34.01
C ALA A 87 -24.40 24.11 -33.53
N ALA A 88 -23.55 25.14 -33.51
CA ALA A 88 -22.19 25.04 -33.02
C ALA A 88 -22.12 24.71 -31.51
N ALA A 89 -23.00 25.29 -30.68
CA ALA A 89 -23.06 24.98 -29.25
C ALA A 89 -23.52 23.54 -28.97
N ALA A 90 -24.49 23.05 -29.74
CA ALA A 90 -24.94 21.66 -29.66
C ALA A 90 -23.84 20.68 -30.09
N GLU A 91 -23.13 20.99 -31.18
CA GLU A 91 -21.98 20.20 -31.64
C GLU A 91 -20.86 20.18 -30.59
N LEU A 92 -20.52 21.33 -30.02
CA LEU A 92 -19.49 21.43 -28.99
C LEU A 92 -19.87 20.64 -27.73
N THR A 93 -21.14 20.70 -27.29
CA THR A 93 -21.64 19.87 -26.18
C THR A 93 -21.48 18.38 -26.49
N GLY A 94 -21.84 17.94 -27.71
CA GLY A 94 -21.67 16.55 -28.12
C GLY A 94 -20.21 16.10 -28.19
N GLN A 95 -19.29 16.99 -28.59
CA GLN A 95 -17.86 16.73 -28.58
C GLN A 95 -17.33 16.60 -27.14
N VAL A 96 -17.78 17.45 -26.22
CA VAL A 96 -17.45 17.35 -24.78
C VAL A 96 -17.90 16.00 -24.23
N ASP A 97 -19.13 15.58 -24.50
CA ASP A 97 -19.64 14.27 -24.06
C ASP A 97 -18.80 13.11 -24.62
N THR A 98 -18.42 13.18 -25.89
CA THR A 98 -17.58 12.16 -26.52
C THR A 98 -16.21 12.05 -25.85
N VAL A 99 -15.56 13.19 -25.58
CA VAL A 99 -14.24 13.22 -24.91
C VAL A 99 -14.35 12.71 -23.47
N VAL A 100 -15.40 13.10 -22.74
CA VAL A 100 -15.61 12.69 -21.34
C VAL A 100 -15.88 11.20 -21.25
N ASN A 101 -16.67 10.65 -22.16
CA ASN A 101 -16.91 9.20 -22.22
C ASN A 101 -15.60 8.45 -22.49
N ALA A 102 -14.83 8.87 -23.50
CA ALA A 102 -13.53 8.25 -23.79
C ALA A 102 -12.52 8.38 -22.63
N ALA A 103 -12.53 9.50 -21.91
CA ALA A 103 -11.70 9.70 -20.72
C ALA A 103 -12.14 8.78 -19.56
N ASN A 104 -13.44 8.65 -19.31
CA ASN A 104 -13.98 7.74 -18.30
C ASN A 104 -13.71 6.26 -18.65
N ASP A 105 -13.78 5.89 -19.93
CA ASP A 105 -13.39 4.55 -20.40
C ASP A 105 -11.90 4.30 -20.15
N SER A 106 -11.05 5.30 -20.37
CA SER A 106 -9.61 5.21 -20.09
C SER A 106 -9.33 5.09 -18.60
N VAL A 107 -10.03 5.85 -17.74
CA VAL A 107 -9.94 5.71 -16.28
C VAL A 107 -10.39 4.34 -15.82
N THR A 108 -11.44 3.79 -16.42
CA THR A 108 -11.92 2.43 -16.11
C THR A 108 -10.85 1.39 -16.46
N GLN A 109 -10.20 1.51 -17.62
CA GLN A 109 -9.10 0.63 -18.00
C GLN A 109 -7.90 0.76 -17.05
N ILE A 110 -7.50 2.00 -16.71
CA ILE A 110 -6.43 2.26 -15.73
C ILE A 110 -6.78 1.66 -14.38
N ARG A 111 -8.04 1.80 -13.93
CA ARG A 111 -8.55 1.20 -12.69
C ARG A 111 -8.34 -0.30 -12.71
N THR A 112 -8.85 -0.99 -13.73
CA THR A 112 -8.75 -2.45 -13.82
C THR A 112 -7.31 -2.90 -13.82
N TYR A 113 -6.44 -2.25 -14.61
CA TYR A 113 -5.02 -2.58 -14.66
C TYR A 113 -4.34 -2.36 -13.30
N LEU A 114 -4.45 -1.15 -12.74
CA LEU A 114 -3.77 -0.78 -11.49
C LEU A 114 -4.25 -1.66 -10.33
N MET A 115 -5.54 -1.92 -10.22
CA MET A 115 -6.09 -2.78 -9.17
C MET A 115 -5.56 -4.21 -9.28
N ASN A 116 -5.51 -4.77 -10.49
CA ASN A 116 -4.91 -6.09 -10.68
C ASN A 116 -3.44 -6.13 -10.27
N GLU A 117 -2.65 -5.14 -10.67
CA GLU A 117 -1.22 -5.08 -10.34
C GLU A 117 -0.96 -4.82 -8.85
N VAL A 118 -1.70 -3.91 -8.21
CA VAL A 118 -1.54 -3.60 -6.79
C VAL A 118 -2.03 -4.74 -5.90
N THR A 119 -3.14 -5.40 -6.25
CA THR A 119 -3.59 -6.62 -5.54
C THR A 119 -2.60 -7.76 -5.71
N ARG A 120 -2.04 -7.94 -6.92
CA ARG A 120 -1.00 -8.96 -7.13
C ARG A 120 0.25 -8.65 -6.32
N PHE A 121 0.75 -7.42 -6.39
CA PHE A 121 1.90 -6.98 -5.61
C PHE A 121 1.68 -7.18 -4.10
N GLN A 122 0.51 -6.80 -3.59
CA GLN A 122 0.13 -7.05 -2.20
C GLN A 122 0.21 -8.55 -1.86
N SER A 123 -0.36 -9.42 -2.70
CA SER A 123 -0.31 -10.87 -2.49
C SER A 123 1.12 -11.39 -2.46
N ASP A 124 1.95 -10.98 -3.41
CA ASP A 124 3.35 -11.42 -3.53
C ASP A 124 4.15 -10.97 -2.30
N VAL A 125 4.05 -9.69 -1.92
CA VAL A 125 4.73 -9.13 -0.74
C VAL A 125 4.29 -9.81 0.55
N ILE A 126 2.98 -10.06 0.73
CA ILE A 126 2.49 -10.76 1.91
C ILE A 126 3.04 -12.18 1.97
N GLY A 127 3.03 -12.91 0.85
CA GLY A 127 3.56 -14.27 0.79
C GLY A 127 5.06 -14.31 1.13
N ASP A 128 5.85 -13.42 0.54
CA ASP A 128 7.28 -13.34 0.78
C ASP A 128 7.59 -12.96 2.23
N LEU A 129 6.89 -11.96 2.79
CA LEU A 129 7.06 -11.55 4.18
C LEU A 129 6.71 -12.67 5.15
N GLN A 130 5.61 -13.40 4.92
CA GLN A 130 5.22 -14.54 5.74
C GLN A 130 6.28 -15.65 5.72
N ALA A 131 6.85 -15.94 4.55
CA ALA A 131 7.93 -16.91 4.43
C ALA A 131 9.19 -16.46 5.18
N ILE A 132 9.58 -15.19 5.06
CA ILE A 132 10.72 -14.61 5.78
C ILE A 132 10.48 -14.68 7.29
N MET A 133 9.33 -14.22 7.77
CA MET A 133 8.98 -14.22 9.20
C MET A 133 9.04 -15.64 9.78
N SER A 134 8.46 -16.63 9.09
CA SER A 134 8.51 -18.02 9.55
C SER A 134 9.95 -18.54 9.65
N ASN A 135 10.82 -18.20 8.69
CA ASN A 135 12.22 -18.62 8.72
C ASN A 135 12.99 -17.94 9.85
N VAL A 136 12.73 -16.64 10.07
CA VAL A 136 13.35 -15.86 11.14
C VAL A 136 12.92 -16.37 12.52
N ASP A 137 11.62 -16.62 12.72
CA ASP A 137 11.09 -17.17 13.97
C ASP A 137 11.75 -18.52 14.30
N LEU A 138 11.88 -19.42 13.32
CA LEU A 138 12.57 -20.70 13.50
C LEU A 138 14.04 -20.50 13.86
N ALA A 139 14.75 -19.59 13.19
CA ALA A 139 16.16 -19.33 13.46
C ALA A 139 16.39 -18.79 14.88
N PHE A 140 15.53 -17.90 15.37
CA PHE A 140 15.63 -17.38 16.74
C PHE A 140 15.24 -18.42 17.80
N GLN A 141 14.25 -19.27 17.52
CA GLN A 141 13.92 -20.40 18.40
C GLN A 141 15.08 -21.39 18.50
N ASP A 142 15.70 -21.75 17.38
CA ASP A 142 16.87 -22.63 17.34
C ASP A 142 18.06 -22.03 18.09
N LEU A 143 18.32 -20.74 17.93
CA LEU A 143 19.37 -20.01 18.64
C LEU A 143 19.14 -20.02 20.16
N SER A 144 17.92 -19.68 20.60
CA SER A 144 17.54 -19.68 22.02
C SER A 144 17.65 -21.07 22.64
N ALA A 145 17.23 -22.12 21.91
CA ALA A 145 17.38 -23.50 22.34
C ALA A 145 18.86 -23.93 22.44
N ALA A 146 19.71 -23.51 21.50
CA ALA A 146 21.14 -23.79 21.53
C ALA A 146 21.84 -23.10 22.71
N GLN A 147 21.49 -21.85 23.00
CA GLN A 147 21.99 -21.10 24.16
C GLN A 147 21.57 -21.78 25.48
N THR A 148 20.32 -22.23 25.57
CA THR A 148 19.81 -22.95 26.75
C THR A 148 20.58 -24.25 26.99
N ARG A 149 20.85 -25.04 25.95
CA ARG A 149 21.65 -26.27 26.05
C ARG A 149 23.11 -25.98 26.44
N LEU A 150 23.70 -24.91 25.90
CA LEU A 150 25.06 -24.50 26.27
C LEU A 150 25.14 -24.16 27.75
N ARG A 151 24.16 -23.39 28.26
CA ARG A 151 24.04 -23.05 29.69
C ARG A 151 23.97 -24.30 30.56
N GLU A 152 23.11 -25.26 30.21
CA GLU A 152 22.98 -26.53 30.95
C GLU A 152 24.28 -27.34 30.98
N ASN A 153 24.98 -27.43 29.85
CA ASN A 153 26.26 -28.14 29.78
C ASN A 153 27.34 -27.47 30.64
N LEU A 154 27.38 -26.13 30.65
CA LEU A 154 28.33 -25.38 31.47
C LEU A 154 28.03 -25.51 32.97
N ASP A 155 26.76 -25.54 33.35
CA ASP A 155 26.34 -25.77 34.74
C ASP A 155 26.74 -27.18 35.22
N LEU A 156 26.49 -28.22 34.39
CA LEU A 156 26.92 -29.59 34.67
C LEU A 156 28.45 -29.71 34.80
N ALA A 157 29.21 -29.00 33.94
CA ALA A 157 30.67 -28.98 34.02
C ALA A 157 31.16 -28.32 35.32
N ASP A 158 30.59 -27.18 35.74
CA ASP A 158 30.93 -26.52 37.02
C ASP A 158 30.62 -27.44 38.21
N GLN A 159 29.49 -28.15 38.18
CA GLN A 159 29.15 -29.13 39.21
C GLN A 159 30.15 -30.30 39.27
N SER A 160 30.54 -30.84 38.11
CA SER A 160 31.51 -31.95 38.04
C SER A 160 32.90 -31.57 38.53
N ILE A 161 33.32 -30.31 38.37
CA ILE A 161 34.62 -29.83 38.87
C ILE A 161 34.59 -29.65 40.39
N ARG A 162 33.42 -29.36 40.97
CA ARG A 162 33.25 -29.10 42.41
C ARG A 162 33.06 -30.36 43.26
N MET A 163 32.79 -31.51 42.66
CA MET A 163 32.70 -32.80 43.37
C MET A 163 34.05 -33.55 43.26
N PRO A 164 34.83 -33.66 44.35
CA PRO A 164 36.07 -34.46 44.38
C PRO A 164 35.82 -35.97 44.40
#